data_AF-A0A1G5EE89-F1
#
_entry.id   AF-A0A1G5EE89-F1
#
_cell.length_a   1.000
_cell.length_b   1.000
_cell.length_c   1.000
_cell.angle_alpha   90.00
_cell.angle_beta   90.00
_cell.angle_gamma   90.00
#
_symmetry.space_group_name_H-M   'P 1'
#
loop_
_entity.id
_entity.type
_entity.pdbx_description
1 polymer ?
#
loop_
_entity_poly.entity_id
_entity_poly.type
_entity_poly.pdbx_seq_one_letter_code
_entity_poly.pdbx_strand_id
1 'polypeptide(L)'
;MASDPRDDEDAFRWEGDDSPTRPPRPERTDAALPSGWQAVGKGSGAAATEPAPADVVATVEAEPPASLGNVALVSLGLLGGIYLLYTVGWILAASRLSAATSFWLEPASVVPALFVAAAAPVLWFGGTFLLTRSAATWIRFAWLVVGVFLLVPWPFVIGL
;
A
#
# COMPACT_ATOMS: atom_id res chain seq x y z
N MET A 1 15.40 37.96 -23.88
CA MET A 1 16.58 37.22 -23.40
C MET A 1 16.55 35.86 -24.07
N ALA A 2 17.56 35.53 -24.86
CA ALA A 2 17.67 34.22 -25.49
C ALA A 2 18.26 33.24 -24.46
N SER A 3 17.59 32.11 -24.24
CA SER A 3 18.06 31.02 -23.38
C SER A 3 19.40 30.48 -23.93
N ASP A 4 20.38 30.24 -23.06
CA ASP A 4 21.63 29.58 -23.43
C ASP A 4 21.31 28.09 -23.69
N PRO A 5 21.68 27.50 -24.83
CA PRO A 5 21.40 26.09 -25.14
C PRO A 5 21.95 25.09 -24.10
N ARG A 6 22.86 25.50 -23.22
CA ARG A 6 23.34 24.67 -22.10
C ARG A 6 22.30 24.45 -20.99
N ASP A 7 21.35 25.37 -20.81
CA ASP A 7 20.30 25.23 -19.78
C ASP A 7 19.28 24.11 -20.13
N ASP A 8 19.06 23.87 -21.43
CA ASP A 8 18.11 22.85 -21.91
C ASP A 8 18.68 21.42 -21.78
N GLU A 9 20.01 21.25 -21.77
CA GLU A 9 20.67 19.96 -21.58
C GLU A 9 20.66 19.48 -20.12
N ASP A 10 20.52 20.40 -19.17
CA ASP A 10 20.42 20.10 -17.73
C ASP A 10 19.02 19.56 -17.36
N ALA A 11 17.99 19.86 -18.16
CA ALA A 11 16.62 19.38 -17.96
C ALA A 11 16.46 17.85 -18.12
N PHE A 12 17.42 17.18 -18.76
CA PHE A 12 17.38 15.73 -19.04
C PHE A 12 18.35 14.90 -18.20
N ARG A 13 19.07 15.49 -17.24
CA ARG A 13 19.99 14.77 -16.36
C ARG A 13 19.35 14.46 -15.01
N TRP A 14 19.25 13.18 -14.70
CA TRP A 14 18.70 12.66 -13.45
C TRP A 14 19.70 12.75 -12.28
N GLU A 15 20.98 13.05 -12.55
CA GLU A 15 22.04 13.20 -11.54
C GLU A 15 21.90 14.42 -10.62
N GLY A 16 20.92 15.31 -10.86
CA GLY A 16 20.71 16.48 -10.02
C GLY A 16 21.74 17.60 -10.26
N ASP A 17 21.36 18.81 -9.84
CA ASP A 17 22.06 20.09 -10.02
C ASP A 17 23.38 20.22 -9.21
N ASP A 18 24.00 19.11 -8.79
CA ASP A 18 25.16 19.09 -7.87
C ASP A 18 26.49 18.86 -8.62
N SER A 19 26.88 19.83 -9.45
CA SER A 19 28.21 19.85 -10.07
C SER A 19 29.22 20.58 -9.17
N PRO A 20 30.36 19.95 -8.78
CA PRO A 20 31.32 20.50 -7.80
C PRO A 20 32.08 21.75 -8.28
N THR A 21 31.88 22.18 -9.53
CA THR A 21 32.49 23.38 -10.11
C THR A 21 31.57 24.59 -10.13
N ARG A 22 30.31 24.46 -9.66
CA ARG A 22 29.36 25.56 -9.60
C ARG A 22 29.65 26.43 -8.36
N PRO A 23 29.72 27.77 -8.48
CA PRO A 23 29.75 28.63 -7.30
C PRO A 23 28.47 28.40 -6.48
N PRO A 24 28.55 28.37 -5.14
CA PRO A 24 27.37 28.16 -4.31
C PRO A 24 26.31 29.19 -4.67
N ARG A 25 25.16 28.73 -5.17
CA ARG A 25 23.97 29.58 -5.31
C ARG A 25 23.68 30.11 -3.91
N PRO A 26 23.46 31.43 -3.71
CA PRO A 26 23.05 31.92 -2.41
C PRO A 26 21.84 31.09 -1.99
N GLU A 27 21.96 30.42 -0.84
CA GLU A 27 20.86 29.66 -0.28
C GLU A 27 19.66 30.60 -0.28
N ARG A 28 18.61 30.24 -1.01
CA ARG A 28 17.33 30.93 -0.88
C ARG A 28 16.75 30.44 0.44
N THR A 29 17.29 30.96 1.54
CA THR A 29 16.95 30.57 2.91
C THR A 29 15.48 30.88 3.22
N ASP A 30 14.83 31.72 2.41
CA ASP A 30 13.48 32.21 2.68
C ASP A 30 12.48 31.90 1.56
N ALA A 31 12.44 30.65 1.08
CA ALA A 31 11.24 30.17 0.38
C ALA A 31 10.16 29.80 1.41
N ALA A 32 9.65 30.82 2.13
CA ALA A 32 8.46 30.65 2.96
C ALA A 32 7.31 30.18 2.08
N LEU A 33 6.71 29.05 2.42
CA LEU A 33 5.56 28.53 1.68
C LEU A 33 4.39 29.51 1.83
N PRO A 34 3.59 29.72 0.77
CA PRO A 34 2.35 30.47 0.87
C PRO A 34 1.45 29.91 1.97
N SER A 35 0.65 30.76 2.60
CA SER A 35 -0.29 30.32 3.64
C SER A 35 -1.20 29.21 3.10
N GLY A 36 -1.29 28.10 3.85
CA GLY A 36 -2.05 26.90 3.44
C GLY A 36 -1.26 25.84 2.67
N TRP A 37 0.05 26.02 2.44
CA TRP A 37 0.90 25.01 1.81
C TRP A 37 1.85 24.36 2.82
N GLN A 38 1.91 23.02 2.80
CA GLN A 38 2.79 22.23 3.67
C GLN A 38 3.74 21.39 2.82
N ALA A 39 5.04 21.45 3.11
CA ALA A 39 6.03 20.59 2.47
C ALA A 39 5.89 19.14 2.98
N VAL A 40 5.68 18.21 2.05
CA VAL A 40 5.66 16.77 2.32
C VAL A 40 6.92 16.12 1.78
N GLY A 41 7.60 15.32 2.61
CA GLY A 41 8.83 14.62 2.22
C GLY A 41 9.86 14.53 3.35
N LYS A 42 10.88 13.69 3.15
CA LYS A 42 11.95 13.49 4.13
C LYS A 42 12.78 14.79 4.23
N GLY A 43 12.76 15.45 5.39
CA GLY A 43 13.48 16.72 5.63
C GLY A 43 12.63 17.99 5.65
N SER A 44 11.29 17.89 5.53
CA SER A 44 10.40 19.07 5.52
C SER A 44 10.14 19.71 6.89
N GLY A 45 10.77 19.22 7.96
CA GLY A 45 10.48 19.60 9.35
C GLY A 45 11.06 20.94 9.83
N ALA A 46 11.63 21.78 8.97
CA ALA A 46 12.38 22.96 9.39
C ALA A 46 11.96 24.29 8.71
N ALA A 47 10.75 24.39 8.16
CA ALA A 47 10.19 25.69 7.80
C ALA A 47 9.54 26.31 9.05
N ALA A 48 10.30 27.12 9.78
CA ALA A 48 9.82 27.88 10.92
C ALA A 48 8.65 28.79 10.48
N THR A 49 7.44 28.47 10.96
CA THR A 49 6.29 29.37 10.87
C THR A 49 6.44 30.38 12.01
N GLU A 50 6.74 31.63 11.68
CA GLU A 50 6.81 32.73 12.64
C GLU A 50 5.40 33.03 13.20
N PRO A 51 5.22 33.22 14.52
CA PRO A 51 3.89 33.34 15.11
C PRO A 51 3.37 34.78 14.99
N ALA A 52 2.28 34.96 14.25
CA ALA A 52 1.45 36.17 14.33
C ALA A 52 0.26 35.92 15.29
N PRO A 53 -0.12 36.89 16.15
CA PRO A 53 -1.16 36.69 17.15
C PRO A 53 -2.53 37.07 16.58
N ALA A 54 -3.54 36.18 16.68
CA ALA A 54 -4.94 36.52 16.98
C ALA A 54 -5.88 35.31 16.85
N ASP A 55 -6.80 35.24 17.81
CA ASP A 55 -8.10 34.58 17.83
C ASP A 55 -8.17 33.04 17.85
N VAL A 56 -8.46 32.56 19.07
CA VAL A 56 -8.92 31.20 19.39
C VAL A 56 -10.32 31.01 18.82
N VAL A 57 -10.41 30.69 17.53
CA VAL A 57 -11.56 29.96 16.99
C VAL A 57 -11.25 28.49 17.18
N ALA A 58 -11.95 27.83 18.09
CA ALA A 58 -11.93 26.38 18.23
C ALA A 58 -12.57 25.75 16.98
N THR A 59 -11.85 25.75 15.87
CA THR A 59 -12.08 24.80 14.79
C THR A 59 -11.77 23.43 15.35
N VAL A 60 -12.80 22.59 15.49
CA VAL A 60 -12.63 21.14 15.62
C VAL A 60 -11.92 20.71 14.34
N GLU A 61 -10.59 20.72 14.40
CA GLU A 61 -9.73 20.27 13.33
C GLU A 61 -10.03 18.78 13.18
N ALA A 62 -10.80 18.45 12.15
CA ALA A 62 -11.00 17.06 11.76
C ALA A 62 -9.61 16.52 11.46
N GLU A 63 -9.11 15.71 12.39
CA GLU A 63 -7.77 15.15 12.32
C GLU A 63 -7.56 14.54 10.93
N PRO A 64 -6.56 15.00 10.16
CA PRO A 64 -6.35 14.51 8.81
C PRO A 64 -6.20 12.98 8.87
N PRO A 65 -6.82 12.23 7.94
CA PRO A 65 -6.79 10.78 7.98
C PRO A 65 -5.33 10.33 8.05
N ALA A 66 -4.97 9.68 9.17
CA ALA A 66 -3.60 9.25 9.42
C ALA A 66 -3.09 8.48 8.20
N SER A 67 -2.12 9.07 7.50
CA SER A 67 -1.57 8.45 6.30
C SER A 67 -0.95 7.11 6.68
N LEU A 68 -1.18 6.10 5.84
CA LEU A 68 -0.72 4.75 6.13
C LEU A 68 0.82 4.73 6.06
N GLY A 69 1.48 4.62 7.22
CA GLY A 69 2.93 4.67 7.30
C GLY A 69 3.60 3.57 6.46
N ASN A 70 4.86 3.78 6.05
CA ASN A 70 5.61 2.86 5.18
C ASN A 70 5.55 1.40 5.66
N VAL A 71 5.70 1.16 6.96
CA VAL A 71 5.61 -0.19 7.54
C VAL A 71 4.26 -0.84 7.24
N ALA A 72 3.17 -0.09 7.41
CA ALA A 72 1.83 -0.61 7.17
C ALA A 72 1.60 -0.93 5.68
N LEU A 73 2.17 -0.15 4.75
CA LEU A 73 2.11 -0.44 3.31
C LEU A 73 2.90 -1.70 2.95
N VAL A 74 4.11 -1.85 3.51
CA VAL A 74 4.94 -3.05 3.29
C VAL A 74 4.25 -4.29 3.85
N SER A 75 3.75 -4.23 5.10
CA SER A 75 3.00 -5.34 5.71
C SER A 75 1.75 -5.69 4.89
N LEU A 76 1.08 -4.69 4.32
CA LEU A 76 -0.08 -4.90 3.48
C LEU A 76 0.26 -5.57 2.15
N GLY A 77 1.34 -5.14 1.51
CA GLY A 77 1.87 -5.79 0.31
C GLY A 77 2.27 -7.23 0.58
N LEU A 78 2.96 -7.49 1.70
CA LEU A 78 3.36 -8.85 2.10
C LEU A 78 2.14 -9.73 2.37
N LEU A 79 1.18 -9.27 3.18
CA LEU A 79 -0.04 -10.01 3.47
C LEU A 79 -0.83 -10.25 2.18
N GLY A 80 -1.06 -9.21 1.37
CA GLY A 80 -1.73 -9.34 0.07
C GLY A 80 -1.03 -10.36 -0.84
N GLY A 81 0.30 -10.36 -0.86
CA GLY A 81 1.11 -11.37 -1.53
C GLY A 81 0.82 -12.78 -1.02
N ILE A 82 0.81 -13.00 0.31
CA ILE A 82 0.46 -14.29 0.91
C ILE A 82 -0.94 -14.76 0.48
N TYR A 83 -1.95 -13.90 0.54
CA TYR A 83 -3.31 -14.22 0.09
C TYR A 83 -3.37 -14.54 -1.42
N LEU A 84 -2.57 -13.86 -2.24
CA LEU A 84 -2.46 -14.16 -3.66
C LEU A 84 -1.81 -15.53 -3.88
N LEU A 85 -0.72 -15.83 -3.17
CA LEU A 85 -0.08 -17.15 -3.22
C LEU A 85 -1.05 -18.25 -2.76
N TYR A 86 -1.84 -18.01 -1.72
CA TYR A 86 -2.87 -18.95 -1.29
C TYR A 86 -3.95 -19.18 -2.35
N THR A 87 -4.38 -18.12 -3.05
CA THR A 87 -5.32 -18.23 -4.17
C THR A 87 -4.77 -19.16 -5.24
N VAL A 88 -3.51 -18.97 -5.65
CA VAL A 88 -2.82 -19.87 -6.60
C VAL A 88 -2.72 -21.28 -6.03
N GLY A 89 -2.38 -21.41 -4.75
CA GLY A 89 -2.33 -22.69 -4.04
C GLY A 89 -3.66 -23.43 -4.11
N TRP A 90 -4.78 -22.76 -3.84
CA TRP A 90 -6.10 -23.37 -3.95
C TRP A 90 -6.48 -23.74 -5.38
N ILE A 91 -6.10 -22.96 -6.39
CA ILE A 91 -6.32 -23.31 -7.80
C ILE A 91 -5.59 -24.59 -8.17
N LEU A 92 -4.31 -24.71 -7.79
CA LEU A 92 -3.51 -25.91 -8.07
C LEU A 92 -3.99 -27.13 -7.25
N ALA A 93 -4.40 -26.93 -6.00
CA ALA A 93 -4.99 -27.98 -5.19
C ALA A 93 -6.34 -28.45 -5.74
N ALA A 94 -7.17 -27.52 -6.21
CA ALA A 94 -8.45 -27.82 -6.83
C ALA A 94 -8.31 -28.65 -8.10
N SER A 95 -7.33 -28.33 -8.96
CA SER A 95 -7.09 -29.11 -10.17
C SER A 95 -6.64 -30.54 -9.86
N ARG A 96 -5.77 -30.72 -8.85
CA ARG A 96 -5.36 -32.03 -8.34
C ARG A 96 -6.53 -32.83 -7.78
N LEU A 97 -7.32 -32.22 -6.89
CA LEU A 97 -8.45 -32.89 -6.26
C LEU A 97 -9.51 -33.27 -7.30
N SER A 98 -9.83 -32.37 -8.23
CA SER A 98 -10.77 -32.65 -9.32
C SER A 98 -10.32 -33.85 -10.17
N ALA A 99 -9.04 -33.95 -10.51
CA ALA A 99 -8.50 -35.09 -11.24
C ALA A 99 -8.62 -36.41 -10.45
N ALA A 100 -8.41 -36.36 -9.13
CA ALA A 100 -8.52 -37.54 -8.26
C ALA A 100 -9.98 -37.99 -8.04
N THR A 101 -10.94 -37.06 -8.00
CA THR A 101 -12.35 -37.36 -7.68
C THR A 101 -13.25 -37.54 -8.89
N SER A 102 -12.82 -37.14 -10.10
CA SER A 102 -13.67 -37.13 -11.31
C SER A 102 -14.28 -38.48 -11.67
N PHE A 103 -13.67 -39.60 -11.27
CA PHE A 103 -14.20 -40.94 -11.51
C PHE A 103 -15.23 -41.40 -10.48
N TRP A 104 -15.28 -40.74 -9.32
CA TRP A 104 -16.07 -41.17 -8.15
C TRP A 104 -17.26 -40.27 -7.87
N LEU A 105 -17.16 -38.98 -8.21
CA LEU A 105 -18.18 -37.97 -7.91
C LEU A 105 -18.68 -37.29 -9.19
N GLU A 106 -19.96 -36.97 -9.20
CA GLU A 106 -20.57 -36.10 -10.21
C GLU A 106 -19.89 -34.72 -10.19
N PRO A 107 -19.31 -34.23 -11.30
CA PRO A 107 -18.55 -32.97 -11.33
C PRO A 107 -19.33 -31.77 -10.79
N ALA A 108 -20.64 -31.74 -11.03
CA ALA A 108 -21.54 -30.67 -10.58
C ALA A 108 -21.56 -30.50 -9.05
N SER A 109 -21.25 -31.56 -8.29
CA SER A 109 -21.22 -31.51 -6.82
C SER A 109 -19.92 -30.93 -6.25
N VAL A 110 -18.80 -31.04 -6.97
CA VAL A 110 -17.45 -30.71 -6.46
C VAL A 110 -16.95 -29.39 -7.03
N VAL A 111 -17.16 -29.14 -8.33
CA VAL A 111 -16.59 -27.99 -9.04
C VAL A 111 -16.96 -26.65 -8.41
N PRO A 112 -18.22 -26.37 -8.01
CA PRO A 112 -18.56 -25.11 -7.38
C PRO A 112 -17.82 -24.88 -6.06
N ALA A 113 -17.67 -25.92 -5.23
CA ALA A 113 -16.95 -25.83 -3.97
C ALA A 113 -15.46 -25.52 -4.19
N LEU A 114 -14.86 -26.07 -5.23
CA LEU A 114 -13.48 -25.77 -5.62
C LEU A 114 -13.29 -24.32 -6.04
N PHE A 115 -14.23 -23.76 -6.81
CA PHE A 115 -14.21 -22.34 -7.18
C PHE A 115 -14.34 -21.44 -5.96
N VAL A 116 -15.24 -21.76 -5.05
CA VAL A 116 -15.42 -20.99 -3.80
C VAL A 116 -14.16 -21.06 -2.94
N ALA A 117 -13.55 -22.24 -2.81
CA ALA A 117 -12.30 -22.41 -2.07
C ALA A 117 -11.16 -21.58 -2.67
N ALA A 118 -11.03 -21.57 -4.01
CA ALA A 118 -10.05 -20.74 -4.70
C ALA A 118 -10.32 -19.24 -4.55
N ALA A 119 -11.58 -18.82 -4.55
CA ALA A 119 -11.94 -17.42 -4.35
C ALA A 119 -11.83 -16.95 -2.89
N ALA A 120 -11.90 -17.86 -1.92
CA ALA A 120 -11.97 -17.54 -0.49
C ALA A 120 -10.83 -16.62 0.01
N PRO A 121 -9.54 -16.79 -0.38
CA PRO A 121 -8.48 -15.88 0.06
C PRO A 121 -8.69 -14.45 -0.45
N VAL A 122 -9.08 -14.29 -1.72
CA VAL A 122 -9.36 -12.97 -2.31
C VAL A 122 -10.56 -12.33 -1.63
N LEU A 123 -11.64 -13.09 -1.41
CA LEU A 123 -12.86 -12.62 -0.76
C LEU A 123 -12.62 -12.23 0.70
N TRP A 124 -11.78 -12.96 1.43
CA TRP A 124 -11.41 -12.60 2.80
C TRP A 124 -10.58 -11.32 2.84
N PHE A 125 -9.55 -11.21 2.01
CA PHE A 125 -8.71 -10.02 1.95
C PHE A 125 -9.52 -8.77 1.55
N GLY A 126 -10.31 -8.87 0.47
CA GLY A 126 -11.18 -7.78 0.04
C GLY A 126 -12.28 -7.47 1.06
N GLY A 127 -12.93 -8.50 1.60
CA GLY A 127 -13.98 -8.37 2.61
C GLY A 127 -13.49 -7.70 3.88
N THR A 128 -12.34 -8.13 4.42
CA THR A 128 -11.74 -7.47 5.60
C THR A 128 -11.44 -6.01 5.34
N PHE A 129 -10.93 -5.64 4.16
CA PHE A 129 -10.74 -4.24 3.79
C PHE A 129 -12.04 -3.44 3.76
N LEU A 130 -13.08 -3.97 3.11
CA LEU A 130 -14.37 -3.29 3.02
C LEU A 130 -15.03 -3.14 4.39
N LEU A 131 -15.00 -4.19 5.22
CA LEU A 131 -15.64 -4.21 6.54
C LEU A 131 -14.92 -3.36 7.57
N THR A 132 -13.59 -3.25 7.48
CA THR A 132 -12.77 -2.49 8.44
C THR A 132 -12.47 -1.05 8.01
N ARG A 133 -13.07 -0.56 6.92
CA ARG A 133 -12.80 0.78 6.36
C ARG A 133 -13.00 1.93 7.35
N SER A 134 -13.90 1.76 8.32
CA SER A 134 -14.22 2.74 9.37
C SER A 134 -13.75 2.30 10.76
N ALA A 135 -13.01 1.20 10.83
CA ALA A 135 -12.50 0.63 12.07
C ALA A 135 -11.04 1.05 12.30
N ALA A 136 -10.54 0.82 13.52
CA ALA A 136 -9.13 1.04 13.81
C ALA A 136 -8.24 0.12 12.96
N THR A 137 -7.12 0.66 12.47
CA THR A 137 -6.19 -0.04 11.56
C THR A 137 -5.71 -1.39 12.12
N TRP A 138 -5.52 -1.53 13.43
CA TRP A 138 -5.08 -2.78 14.05
C TRP A 138 -6.10 -3.91 13.89
N ILE A 139 -7.41 -3.59 13.90
CA ILE A 139 -8.49 -4.58 13.73
C ILE A 139 -8.38 -5.23 12.36
N ARG A 140 -8.09 -4.43 11.32
CA ARG A 140 -7.83 -4.93 9.96
C ARG A 140 -6.67 -5.92 9.95
N PHE A 141 -5.54 -5.56 10.55
CA PHE A 141 -4.36 -6.44 10.58
C PHE A 141 -4.62 -7.71 11.37
N ALA A 142 -5.33 -7.65 12.49
CA ALA A 142 -5.71 -8.84 13.26
C ALA A 142 -6.55 -9.81 12.41
N TRP A 143 -7.57 -9.32 11.70
CA TRP A 143 -8.40 -10.15 10.81
C TRP A 143 -7.61 -10.74 9.62
N LEU A 144 -6.67 -9.98 9.07
CA LEU A 144 -5.79 -10.47 8.01
C LEU A 144 -4.86 -11.58 8.52
N VAL A 145 -4.30 -11.44 9.72
CA VAL A 145 -3.45 -12.48 10.31
C VAL A 145 -4.26 -13.74 10.62
N VAL A 146 -5.48 -13.60 11.16
CA VAL A 146 -6.39 -14.75 11.38
C VAL A 146 -6.65 -15.50 10.06
N GLY A 147 -6.96 -14.77 8.98
CA GLY A 147 -7.20 -15.41 7.70
C GLY A 147 -5.96 -16.09 7.10
N VAL A 148 -4.74 -15.62 7.40
CA VAL A 148 -3.49 -16.30 6.96
C VAL A 148 -3.39 -17.71 7.54
N PHE A 149 -3.85 -17.94 8.76
CA PHE A 149 -3.87 -19.28 9.35
C PHE A 149 -5.08 -20.10 8.89
N LEU A 150 -6.23 -19.46 8.68
CA LEU A 150 -7.45 -20.15 8.29
C LEU A 150 -7.42 -20.65 6.83
N LEU A 151 -6.86 -19.84 5.94
CA LEU A 151 -6.96 -20.01 4.48
C LEU A 151 -5.74 -20.65 3.85
N VAL A 152 -4.84 -21.20 4.68
CA VAL A 152 -3.72 -22.02 4.21
C VAL A 152 -4.27 -23.08 3.24
N PRO A 153 -3.63 -23.29 2.08
CA PRO A 153 -4.06 -24.32 1.14
C PRO A 153 -3.72 -25.70 1.72
N TRP A 154 -4.59 -26.19 2.61
CA TRP A 154 -4.45 -27.44 3.33
C TRP A 154 -4.14 -28.66 2.46
N PRO A 155 -4.70 -28.81 1.24
CA PRO A 155 -4.34 -29.94 0.38
C PRO A 155 -2.83 -30.06 0.16
N PHE A 156 -2.10 -28.95 0.00
CA PHE A 156 -0.64 -28.99 -0.10
C PHE A 156 0.06 -29.35 1.21
N VAL A 157 -0.47 -28.85 2.33
CA VAL A 157 0.08 -29.12 3.67
C VAL A 157 0.00 -30.61 3.99
N ILE A 158 -1.07 -31.28 3.57
CA ILE A 158 -1.30 -32.71 3.82
C ILE A 158 -0.78 -33.62 2.69
N GLY A 159 -0.18 -33.05 1.64
CA GLY A 159 0.45 -33.81 0.55
C GLY A 159 -0.49 -34.36 -0.52
N LEU A 160 -1.64 -33.72 -0.73
CA LEU A 160 -2.66 -34.07 -1.73
C LEU A 160 -2.39 -33.50 -3.14
#